data_AF-A0A536ZCS4-F1
#
_entry.id   AF-A0A536ZCS4-F1
#
_cell.length_a   1.000
_cell.length_b   1.000
_cell.length_c   1.000
_cell.angle_alpha   90.00
_cell.angle_beta   90.00
_cell.angle_gamma   90.00
#
_symmetry.space_group_name_H-M   'P 1'
#
loop_
_entity.id
_entity.type
_entity.pdbx_description
1 polymer ?
#
loop_
_entity_poly.entity_id
_entity_poly.type
_entity_poly.pdbx_seq_one_letter_code
_entity_poly.pdbx_strand_id
1 'polypeptide(L)'
;LEGKTIAAPLALAFPILESVVLEEDELLQNLWANLLVTATDPARQAEVKRGFIHLIRQLDPIDAAVVKLLYRTYVDKLVLRNQGKHAAGDGFFHPRNAAIPGSTAQKTLGIPAMIAELALENLCRLGLANTLADISGQQVSLSVLGLKLMDACAGASPSP
;
A
#
# COMPACT_ATOMS: atom_id res chain seq x y z
N LEU A 1 -18.18 10.03 16.24
CA LEU A 1 -18.02 8.84 15.38
C LEU A 1 -19.19 7.91 15.68
N GLU A 2 -20.34 8.13 15.06
CA GLU A 2 -21.49 7.22 15.14
C GLU A 2 -21.43 6.30 13.91
N GLY A 3 -20.58 5.28 13.99
CA GLY A 3 -20.52 4.19 13.03
C GLY A 3 -20.58 2.89 13.80
N LYS A 4 -21.57 2.04 13.49
CA LYS A 4 -21.75 0.73 14.15
C LYS A 4 -20.61 -0.19 13.70
N THR A 5 -19.50 -0.20 14.44
CA THR A 5 -18.41 -1.17 14.24
C THR A 5 -18.97 -2.57 14.51
N ILE A 6 -18.70 -3.50 13.59
CA ILE A 6 -19.05 -4.91 13.78
C ILE A 6 -17.79 -5.67 14.21
N ALA A 7 -17.97 -6.76 14.94
CA ALA A 7 -16.86 -7.66 15.22
C ALA A 7 -16.30 -8.17 13.88
N ALA A 8 -15.00 -7.98 13.66
CA ALA A 8 -14.33 -8.57 12.51
C ALA A 8 -14.39 -10.11 12.60
N PRO A 9 -14.48 -10.84 11.47
CA PRO A 9 -14.41 -12.29 11.45
C PRO A 9 -13.17 -12.76 12.21
N LEU A 10 -13.33 -13.71 13.13
CA LEU A 10 -12.24 -14.15 14.00
C LEU A 10 -11.02 -14.66 13.20
N ALA A 11 -11.26 -15.26 12.03
CA ALA A 11 -10.23 -15.71 11.10
C ALA A 11 -9.37 -14.57 10.49
N LEU A 12 -9.82 -13.31 10.57
CA LEU A 12 -9.05 -12.12 10.22
C LEU A 12 -8.53 -11.42 11.47
N ALA A 13 -9.39 -11.23 12.48
CA ALA A 13 -9.06 -10.48 13.68
C ALA A 13 -7.92 -11.12 14.49
N PHE A 14 -7.98 -12.45 14.69
CA PHE A 14 -7.00 -13.13 15.53
C PHE A 14 -5.57 -13.05 14.95
N PRO A 15 -5.31 -13.40 13.68
CA PRO A 15 -3.96 -13.27 13.12
C PRO A 15 -3.44 -11.83 13.06
N ILE A 16 -4.33 -10.83 12.87
CA ILE A 16 -3.92 -9.42 12.90
C ILE A 16 -3.49 -9.03 14.32
N LEU A 17 -4.30 -9.32 15.33
CA LEU A 17 -3.98 -9.01 16.73
C LEU A 17 -2.70 -9.69 17.19
N GLU A 18 -2.52 -10.97 16.85
CA GLU A 18 -1.28 -11.71 17.12
C GLU A 18 -0.05 -10.99 16.52
N SER A 19 -0.17 -10.48 15.29
CA SER A 19 0.95 -9.79 14.62
C SER A 19 1.21 -8.41 15.23
N VAL A 20 0.16 -7.63 15.55
CA VAL A 20 0.28 -6.30 16.18
C VAL A 20 1.06 -6.36 17.49
N VAL A 21 0.78 -7.37 18.32
CA VAL A 21 1.38 -7.49 19.66
C VAL A 21 2.89 -7.72 19.60
N LEU A 22 3.37 -8.36 18.53
CA LEU A 22 4.79 -8.67 18.34
C LEU A 22 5.54 -7.63 17.51
N GLU A 23 4.80 -6.73 16.86
CA GLU A 23 5.38 -5.72 15.98
C GLU A 23 5.92 -4.54 16.79
N GLU A 24 7.16 -4.15 16.54
CA GLU A 24 7.81 -3.02 17.22
C GLU A 24 7.92 -1.79 16.32
N ASP A 25 7.88 -1.97 14.99
CA ASP A 25 7.99 -0.87 14.05
C ASP A 25 6.66 -0.14 13.88
N GLU A 26 6.70 1.19 14.02
CA GLU A 26 5.51 2.04 13.98
C GLU A 26 4.81 1.99 12.60
N LEU A 27 5.55 1.86 11.49
CA LEU A 27 4.93 1.80 10.16
C LEU A 27 4.17 0.49 9.99
N LEU A 28 4.77 -0.63 10.40
CA LEU A 28 4.11 -1.94 10.35
C LEU A 28 2.92 -2.02 11.30
N GLN A 29 3.05 -1.52 12.54
CA GLN A 29 1.92 -1.40 13.48
C GLN A 29 0.75 -0.62 12.87
N ASN A 30 1.02 0.48 12.17
CA ASN A 30 0.00 1.28 11.50
C ASN A 30 -0.69 0.51 10.36
N LEU A 31 0.03 -0.29 9.57
CA LEU A 31 -0.57 -1.14 8.55
C LEU A 31 -1.53 -2.15 9.18
N TRP A 32 -1.10 -2.80 10.27
CA TRP A 32 -1.93 -3.75 11.00
C TRP A 32 -3.18 -3.12 11.60
N ALA A 33 -3.03 -1.98 12.28
CA ALA A 33 -4.12 -1.25 12.89
C ALA A 33 -5.17 -0.84 11.86
N ASN A 34 -4.73 -0.29 10.73
CA ASN A 34 -5.64 0.12 9.66
C ASN A 34 -6.32 -1.08 8.99
N LEU A 35 -5.61 -2.20 8.81
CA LEU A 35 -6.22 -3.42 8.28
C LEU A 35 -7.31 -3.95 9.23
N LEU A 36 -7.08 -3.88 10.55
CA LEU A 36 -8.08 -4.25 11.55
C LEU A 36 -9.29 -3.33 11.51
N VAL A 37 -9.08 -2.01 11.42
CA VAL A 37 -10.16 -1.03 11.28
C VAL A 37 -11.02 -1.35 10.07
N THR A 38 -10.41 -1.56 8.90
CA THR A 38 -11.10 -1.95 7.67
C THR A 38 -11.84 -3.29 7.81
N ALA A 39 -11.30 -4.25 8.56
CA ALA A 39 -11.96 -5.53 8.81
C ALA A 39 -13.21 -5.42 9.70
N THR A 40 -13.27 -4.39 10.56
CA THR A 40 -14.41 -4.10 11.44
C THR A 40 -15.44 -3.14 10.84
N ASP A 41 -15.14 -2.55 9.69
CA ASP A 41 -16.04 -1.67 8.94
C ASP A 41 -16.94 -2.51 8.00
N PRO A 42 -18.27 -2.57 8.22
CA PRO A 42 -19.19 -3.33 7.36
C PRO A 42 -19.13 -2.93 5.88
N ALA A 43 -18.84 -1.66 5.59
CA ALA A 43 -18.79 -1.16 4.22
C ALA A 43 -17.53 -1.60 3.47
N ARG A 44 -16.45 -1.88 4.23
CA ARG A 44 -15.11 -2.14 3.67
C ARG A 44 -14.56 -3.52 3.99
N GLN A 45 -15.20 -4.30 4.85
CA GLN A 45 -14.73 -5.62 5.26
C GLN A 45 -14.40 -6.55 4.07
N ALA A 46 -15.14 -6.45 2.96
CA ALA A 46 -14.90 -7.23 1.75
C ALA A 46 -13.56 -6.91 1.05
N GLU A 47 -12.97 -5.74 1.33
CA GLU A 47 -11.65 -5.31 0.84
C GLU A 47 -10.54 -6.11 1.53
N VAL A 48 -10.74 -6.55 2.78
CA VAL A 48 -9.72 -7.29 3.54
C VAL A 48 -9.63 -8.72 3.07
N LYS A 49 -8.44 -9.12 2.58
CA LYS A 49 -8.15 -10.49 2.17
C LYS A 49 -7.22 -11.16 3.18
N ARG A 50 -7.41 -12.46 3.43
CA ARG A 50 -6.49 -13.26 4.26
C ARG A 50 -5.04 -13.17 3.77
N GLY A 51 -4.85 -13.12 2.45
CA GLY A 51 -3.53 -12.94 1.84
C GLY A 51 -2.80 -11.66 2.28
N PHE A 52 -3.52 -10.59 2.63
CA PHE A 52 -2.91 -9.34 3.08
C PHE A 52 -2.15 -9.50 4.39
N ILE A 53 -2.66 -10.33 5.30
CA ILE A 53 -1.98 -10.67 6.56
C ILE A 53 -0.63 -11.36 6.26
N HIS A 54 -0.61 -12.28 5.30
CA HIS A 54 0.64 -12.94 4.91
C HIS A 54 1.62 -12.01 4.19
N LEU A 55 1.13 -10.99 3.49
CA LEU A 55 1.97 -10.01 2.80
C LEU A 55 2.61 -9.06 3.81
N ILE A 56 1.84 -8.48 4.75
CA ILE A 56 2.38 -7.55 5.76
C ILE A 56 3.41 -8.26 6.66
N ARG A 57 3.16 -9.51 7.07
CA ARG A 57 4.13 -10.32 7.85
C ARG A 57 5.49 -10.54 7.17
N GLN A 58 5.59 -10.33 5.87
CA GLN A 58 6.83 -10.51 5.10
C GLN A 58 7.51 -9.18 4.75
N LEU A 59 7.01 -8.06 5.28
CA LEU A 59 7.61 -6.75 5.09
C LEU A 59 8.57 -6.46 6.23
N ASP A 60 9.73 -5.93 5.88
CA ASP A 60 10.59 -5.21 6.80
C ASP A 60 10.17 -3.72 6.87
N PRO A 61 10.63 -2.95 7.88
CA PRO A 61 10.32 -1.52 8.02
C PRO A 61 10.60 -0.69 6.77
N ILE A 62 11.69 -1.00 6.06
CA ILE A 62 12.04 -0.31 4.81
C ILE A 62 11.07 -0.67 3.69
N ASP A 63 10.62 -1.93 3.58
CA ASP A 63 9.62 -2.32 2.59
C ASP A 63 8.31 -1.56 2.82
N ALA A 64 7.88 -1.47 4.08
CA ALA A 64 6.70 -0.71 4.48
C ALA A 64 6.83 0.78 4.11
N ALA A 65 8.01 1.37 4.32
CA ALA A 65 8.28 2.75 3.92
C ALA A 65 8.24 2.94 2.40
N VAL A 66 8.84 2.02 1.63
CA VAL A 66 8.89 2.09 0.16
C VAL A 66 7.50 1.88 -0.45
N VAL A 67 6.72 0.88 -0.01
CA VAL A 67 5.37 0.66 -0.53
C VAL A 67 4.43 1.83 -0.19
N LYS A 68 4.58 2.45 0.98
CA LYS A 68 3.85 3.66 1.38
C LYS A 68 4.22 4.85 0.51
N LEU A 69 5.49 5.01 0.14
CA LEU A 69 5.94 6.03 -0.82
C LEU A 69 5.25 5.84 -2.18
N LEU A 70 5.29 4.61 -2.73
CA LEU A 70 4.65 4.31 -4.01
C LEU A 70 3.14 4.57 -3.98
N TYR A 71 2.48 4.22 -2.87
CA TYR A 71 1.06 4.49 -2.67
C TYR A 71 0.74 5.98 -2.62
N ARG A 72 1.51 6.78 -1.86
CA ARG A 72 1.33 8.23 -1.80
C ARG A 72 1.47 8.85 -3.19
N THR A 73 2.51 8.48 -3.94
CA THR A 73 2.70 8.99 -5.30
C THR A 73 1.56 8.61 -6.24
N TYR A 74 0.99 7.41 -6.08
CA TYR A 74 -0.20 7.00 -6.82
C TYR A 74 -1.41 7.89 -6.49
N VAL A 75 -1.70 8.11 -5.21
CA VAL A 75 -2.81 8.96 -4.76
C VAL A 75 -2.64 10.40 -5.26
N ASP A 76 -1.45 10.97 -5.13
CA ASP A 76 -1.17 12.35 -5.58
C ASP A 76 -1.43 12.52 -7.08
N LYS A 77 -0.95 11.57 -7.91
CA LYS A 77 -1.17 11.59 -9.36
C LYS A 77 -2.64 11.36 -9.74
N LEU A 78 -3.36 10.53 -8.99
CA LEU A 78 -4.80 10.33 -9.18
C LEU A 78 -5.58 11.61 -8.88
N VAL A 79 -5.27 12.30 -7.79
CA VAL A 79 -5.90 13.58 -7.44
C VAL A 79 -5.65 14.63 -8.53
N LEU A 80 -4.40 14.75 -9.01
CA LEU A 80 -4.06 15.68 -10.10
C LEU A 80 -4.82 15.36 -11.38
N ARG A 81 -4.95 14.08 -11.75
CA ARG A 81 -5.77 13.65 -12.90
C ARG A 81 -7.23 14.11 -12.73
N ASN A 82 -7.80 13.90 -11.56
CA ASN A 82 -9.21 14.21 -11.29
C ASN A 82 -9.51 15.72 -11.23
N GLN A 83 -8.50 16.55 -10.92
CA GLN A 83 -8.62 18.02 -10.96
C GLN A 83 -8.62 18.59 -12.39
N GLY A 84 -8.04 17.87 -13.36
CA GLY A 84 -8.02 18.26 -14.77
C GLY A 84 -9.40 18.10 -15.42
N LYS A 85 -10.24 19.14 -15.36
CA LYS A 85 -11.66 19.15 -15.75
C LYS A 85 -12.04 18.72 -17.19
N HIS A 86 -11.12 18.30 -18.08
CA HIS A 86 -11.46 18.04 -19.49
C HIS A 86 -10.92 16.76 -20.17
N ALA A 87 -10.23 15.85 -19.48
CA ALA A 87 -9.87 14.54 -20.04
C ALA A 87 -9.42 13.64 -18.88
N ALA A 88 -9.85 12.39 -18.68
CA ALA A 88 -10.33 11.41 -19.63
C ALA A 88 -11.02 10.28 -18.86
N GLY A 89 -12.27 9.96 -19.21
CA GLY A 89 -13.00 8.71 -18.93
C GLY A 89 -13.16 8.27 -17.47
N ASP A 90 -14.33 7.68 -17.15
CA ASP A 90 -14.61 6.93 -15.90
C ASP A 90 -13.72 5.68 -15.71
N GLY A 91 -12.63 5.58 -16.47
CA GLY A 91 -11.70 4.46 -16.46
C GLY A 91 -10.82 4.44 -15.22
N PHE A 92 -10.54 3.21 -14.77
CA PHE A 92 -9.59 2.88 -13.73
C PHE A 92 -8.21 3.50 -14.00
N PHE A 93 -7.72 4.32 -13.07
CA PHE A 93 -6.37 4.86 -13.12
C PHE A 93 -5.37 3.75 -12.74
N HIS A 94 -4.78 3.11 -13.73
CA HIS A 94 -3.89 1.99 -13.47
C HIS A 94 -2.62 2.43 -12.72
N PRO A 95 -2.17 1.72 -11.65
CA PRO A 95 -0.99 2.07 -10.85
C PRO A 95 0.29 2.36 -11.63
N ARG A 96 0.47 1.69 -12.79
CA ARG A 96 1.58 1.93 -13.71
C ARG A 96 1.71 3.39 -14.17
N ASN A 97 0.60 4.12 -14.25
CA ASN A 97 0.61 5.54 -14.63
C ASN A 97 1.22 6.41 -13.54
N ALA A 98 1.40 5.85 -12.34
CA ALA A 98 2.08 6.49 -11.23
C ALA A 98 3.54 6.09 -11.07
N ALA A 99 4.14 5.36 -12.02
CA ALA A 99 5.53 4.92 -11.93
C ALA A 99 6.52 6.07 -11.64
N ILE A 100 7.56 5.74 -10.90
CA ILE A 100 8.67 6.63 -10.53
C ILE A 100 10.01 5.92 -10.77
N PRO A 101 11.12 6.66 -10.97
CA PRO A 101 12.44 6.04 -11.03
C PRO A 101 12.74 5.23 -9.77
N GLY A 102 13.37 4.06 -9.88
CA GLY A 102 13.77 3.21 -8.75
C GLY A 102 14.61 3.98 -7.71
N SER A 103 15.52 4.84 -8.19
CA SER A 103 16.34 5.72 -7.34
C SER A 103 15.55 6.71 -6.48
N THR A 104 14.24 6.90 -6.73
CA THR A 104 13.39 7.80 -5.93
C THR A 104 13.30 7.31 -4.49
N ALA A 105 13.19 5.99 -4.26
CA ALA A 105 13.09 5.43 -2.91
C ALA A 105 14.33 5.78 -2.07
N GLN A 106 15.53 5.57 -2.63
CA GLN A 106 16.80 5.96 -2.02
C GLN A 106 16.80 7.44 -1.63
N LYS A 107 16.50 8.33 -2.60
CA LYS A 107 16.59 9.78 -2.43
C LYS A 107 15.55 10.31 -1.43
N THR A 108 14.32 9.80 -1.50
CA THR A 108 13.21 10.28 -0.66
C THR A 108 13.32 9.78 0.77
N LEU A 109 13.79 8.56 0.99
CA LEU A 109 13.92 7.98 2.33
C LEU A 109 15.28 8.24 2.97
N GLY A 110 16.26 8.76 2.22
CA GLY A 110 17.60 9.03 2.74
C GLY A 110 18.39 7.76 3.10
N ILE A 111 18.07 6.64 2.46
CA ILE A 111 18.68 5.33 2.72
C ILE A 111 19.74 4.99 1.66
N PRO A 112 20.66 4.04 1.92
CA PRO A 112 21.63 3.58 0.92
C PRO A 112 20.94 2.96 -0.30
N ALA A 113 21.55 3.13 -1.48
CA ALA A 113 21.00 2.62 -2.75
C ALA A 113 20.70 1.11 -2.70
N MET A 114 21.65 0.31 -2.20
CA MET A 114 21.48 -1.14 -2.09
C MET A 114 20.32 -1.55 -1.17
N ILE A 115 20.05 -0.78 -0.11
CA ILE A 115 18.93 -1.05 0.81
C ILE A 115 17.60 -0.72 0.12
N ALA A 116 17.55 0.36 -0.65
CA ALA A 116 16.36 0.70 -1.44
C ALA A 116 16.07 -0.35 -2.54
N GLU A 117 17.12 -0.82 -3.23
CA GLU A 117 17.00 -1.86 -4.26
C GLU A 117 16.52 -3.18 -3.67
N LEU A 118 17.10 -3.62 -2.55
CA LEU A 118 16.67 -4.85 -1.87
C LEU A 118 15.19 -4.78 -1.46
N ALA A 119 14.74 -3.64 -0.96
CA ALA A 119 13.33 -3.44 -0.61
C ALA A 119 12.42 -3.49 -1.84
N LEU A 120 12.82 -2.85 -2.94
CA LEU A 120 12.08 -2.90 -4.21
C LEU A 120 12.01 -4.33 -4.77
N GLU A 121 13.10 -5.09 -4.69
CA GLU A 121 13.12 -6.51 -5.08
C GLU A 121 12.19 -7.35 -4.22
N ASN A 122 12.19 -7.16 -2.88
CA ASN A 122 11.27 -7.87 -1.99
C ASN A 122 9.81 -7.53 -2.30
N LEU A 123 9.50 -6.24 -2.50
CA LEU A 123 8.15 -5.81 -2.89
C LEU A 123 7.72 -6.39 -4.25
N CYS A 124 8.63 -6.54 -5.21
CA CYS A 124 8.34 -7.22 -6.48
C CYS A 124 8.13 -8.73 -6.28
N ARG A 125 8.95 -9.39 -5.45
CA ARG A 125 8.79 -10.82 -5.09
C ARG A 125 7.45 -11.10 -4.43
N LEU A 126 6.99 -10.19 -3.56
CA LEU A 126 5.67 -10.25 -2.92
C LEU A 126 4.52 -9.85 -3.86
N GLY A 127 4.82 -9.41 -5.08
CA GLY A 127 3.84 -8.95 -6.05
C GLY A 127 3.17 -7.63 -5.67
N LEU A 128 3.77 -6.82 -4.79
CA LEU A 128 3.27 -5.52 -4.35
C LEU A 128 3.73 -4.37 -5.24
N ALA A 129 4.87 -4.54 -5.91
CA ALA A 129 5.41 -3.59 -6.88
C ALA A 129 5.64 -4.26 -8.24
N ASN A 130 5.72 -3.45 -9.29
CA ASN A 130 6.14 -3.84 -10.62
C ASN A 130 7.32 -2.99 -11.04
N THR A 131 8.27 -3.62 -11.71
CA THR A 131 9.36 -2.95 -12.41
C THR A 131 9.03 -2.83 -13.89
N LEU A 132 9.30 -1.66 -14.46
CA LEU A 132 9.25 -1.39 -15.89
C LEU A 132 10.62 -0.81 -16.28
N ALA A 133 11.32 -1.42 -17.22
CA ALA A 133 12.50 -0.79 -17.80
C ALA A 133 12.07 0.10 -18.96
N ASP A 134 12.53 1.36 -18.96
CA ASP A 134 12.41 2.24 -20.11
C ASP A 134 13.74 2.94 -20.42
N ILE A 135 13.74 3.81 -21.43
CA ILE A 135 14.93 4.56 -21.87
C ILE A 135 15.52 5.48 -20.79
N SER A 136 14.75 5.82 -19.76
CA SER A 136 15.18 6.66 -18.63
C SER A 136 15.71 5.86 -17.45
N GLY A 137 15.68 4.53 -17.53
CA GLY A 137 16.15 3.60 -16.51
C GLY A 137 15.04 2.72 -15.96
N GLN A 138 15.29 2.16 -14.78
CA GLN A 138 14.32 1.32 -14.09
C GLN A 138 13.24 2.20 -13.44
N GLN A 139 12.01 2.04 -13.90
CA GLN A 139 10.81 2.59 -13.29
C GLN A 139 10.15 1.55 -12.39
N VAL A 140 9.55 2.01 -11.31
CA VAL A 140 8.82 1.17 -10.36
C VAL A 140 7.45 1.77 -10.09
N SER A 141 6.44 0.93 -9.98
CA SER A 141 5.08 1.32 -9.58
C SER A 141 4.49 0.30 -8.63
N LEU A 142 3.41 0.66 -7.93
CA LEU A 142 2.57 -0.36 -7.30
C LEU A 142 2.05 -1.36 -8.35
N SER A 143 1.84 -2.59 -7.92
CA SER A 143 0.97 -3.53 -8.62
C SER A 143 -0.50 -3.27 -8.24
N VAL A 144 -1.45 -3.93 -8.89
CA VAL A 144 -2.87 -3.88 -8.48
C VAL A 144 -3.05 -4.53 -7.10
N LEU A 145 -2.30 -5.60 -6.80
CA LEU A 145 -2.31 -6.24 -5.48
C LEU A 145 -1.76 -5.31 -4.41
N GLY A 146 -0.64 -4.63 -4.68
CA GLY A 146 -0.06 -3.64 -3.79
C GLY A 146 -0.98 -2.46 -3.55
N LEU A 147 -1.63 -1.94 -4.60
CA LEU A 147 -2.67 -0.92 -4.45
C LEU A 147 -3.79 -1.40 -3.53
N LYS A 148 -4.32 -2.62 -3.74
CA LYS A 148 -5.42 -3.12 -2.92
C LYS A 148 -5.05 -3.40 -1.46
N LEU A 149 -3.82 -3.86 -1.22
CA LEU A 149 -3.29 -3.97 0.13
C LEU A 149 -3.25 -2.59 0.80
N MET A 150 -2.68 -1.61 0.12
CA MET A 150 -2.53 -0.26 0.65
C MET A 150 -3.86 0.48 0.80
N ASP A 151 -4.84 0.28 -0.09
CA ASP A 151 -6.21 0.77 0.07
C ASP A 151 -6.83 0.21 1.37
N ALA A 152 -6.71 -1.09 1.61
CA ALA A 152 -7.23 -1.74 2.82
C ALA A 152 -6.50 -1.28 4.10
N CYS A 153 -5.24 -0.88 3.98
CA CYS A 153 -4.42 -0.33 5.06
C CYS A 153 -4.43 1.20 5.11
N ALA A 154 -5.11 1.87 4.18
CA ALA A 154 -5.44 3.27 4.29
C ALA A 154 -6.72 3.30 5.12
N GLY A 155 -6.61 3.75 6.37
CA GLY A 155 -7.78 4.12 7.17
C GLY A 155 -8.71 5.02 6.35
N ALA A 156 -10.01 5.08 6.70
CA ALA A 156 -11.07 5.73 5.90
C ALA A 156 -10.54 6.82 4.96
N SER A 157 -10.37 6.47 3.67
CA SER A 157 -9.95 7.42 2.65
C SER A 157 -10.88 8.63 2.72
N PRO A 158 -10.39 9.86 2.48
CA PRO A 158 -11.31 10.93 2.13
C PRO A 158 -12.10 10.43 0.92
N SER A 159 -13.41 10.39 1.06
CA SER A 159 -14.34 10.17 -0.03
C SER A 159 -13.98 11.11 -1.19
N PRO A 160 -14.14 10.71 -2.47
CA PRO A 160 -14.06 11.64 -3.58
C PRO A 160 -15.04 12.80 -3.43
#